data_AF-A0A5J4V537-F1
#
_entry.id   AF-A0A5J4V537-F1
#
_cell.length_a   1.000
_cell.length_b   1.000
_cell.length_c   1.000
_cell.angle_alpha   90.00
_cell.angle_beta   90.00
_cell.angle_gamma   90.00
#
_symmetry.space_group_name_H-M   'P 1'
#
loop_
_entity.id
_entity.type
_entity.pdbx_description
1 polymer ?
#
loop_
_entity_poly.entity_id
_entity_poly.type
_entity_poly.pdbx_seq_one_letter_code
_entity_poly.pdbx_strand_id
1 'polypeptide(L)'
;MRESFFDKLSQSCVPANKHNYCFLMIDLILGLWMEMQRKDIERGLLCGKLECLLSFYELNMERYYRRSFDEFEEMKITWGPSYRFNVGGHVFDTRFSTPFPPPNPPDFPPLPPPTEF
;
A
#
# COMPACT_ATOMS: atom_id res chain seq x y z
N MET A 1 -9.94 20.87 -3.82
CA MET A 1 -10.68 19.59 -3.81
C MET A 1 -10.00 18.71 -4.84
N ARG A 2 -9.39 17.58 -4.43
CA ARG A 2 -8.63 16.69 -5.32
C ARG A 2 -9.57 15.56 -5.71
N GLU A 3 -9.89 15.42 -6.99
CA GLU A 3 -10.72 14.31 -7.48
C GLU A 3 -10.01 12.98 -7.21
N SER A 4 -10.73 12.03 -6.62
CA SER A 4 -10.25 10.67 -6.39
C SER A 4 -10.17 9.90 -7.72
N PHE A 5 -9.43 8.80 -7.73
CA PHE A 5 -9.41 7.87 -8.86
C PHE A 5 -10.82 7.36 -9.19
N PHE A 6 -11.64 7.13 -8.16
CA PHE A 6 -13.02 6.70 -8.30
C PHE A 6 -13.94 7.77 -8.88
N ASP A 7 -13.72 9.05 -8.56
CA ASP A 7 -14.45 10.16 -9.20
C ASP A 7 -14.20 10.20 -10.71
N LYS A 8 -12.98 9.86 -11.15
CA LYS A 8 -12.64 9.78 -12.57
C LYS A 8 -13.23 8.54 -13.25
N LEU A 9 -13.27 7.41 -12.54
CA LEU A 9 -13.93 6.20 -13.03
C LEU A 9 -15.45 6.39 -13.14
N SER A 10 -16.08 7.02 -12.16
CA SER A 10 -17.52 7.30 -12.18
C SER A 10 -17.88 8.29 -13.30
N GLN A 11 -17.05 9.31 -13.54
CA GLN A 11 -17.22 10.24 -14.67
C GLN A 11 -17.04 9.56 -16.04
N SER A 12 -16.31 8.44 -16.11
CA SER A 12 -16.10 7.74 -17.38
C SER A 12 -17.35 7.08 -17.95
N CYS A 13 -18.48 7.07 -17.21
CA CYS A 13 -19.86 6.77 -17.62
C CYS A 13 -19.92 6.04 -18.97
N VAL A 14 -19.35 4.83 -19.03
CA VAL A 14 -19.57 3.94 -20.14
C VAL A 14 -21.07 3.65 -20.09
N PRO A 15 -21.84 4.00 -21.13
CA PRO A 15 -23.29 3.86 -21.10
C PRO A 15 -23.61 2.44 -20.67
N ALA A 16 -24.42 2.30 -19.61
CA ALA A 16 -24.81 1.03 -18.97
C ALA A 16 -24.83 -0.07 -20.02
N ASN A 17 -23.71 -0.77 -20.12
CA ASN A 17 -23.45 -1.62 -21.26
C ASN A 17 -24.38 -2.81 -21.04
N LYS A 18 -25.35 -3.01 -21.94
CA LYS A 18 -26.36 -4.07 -21.87
C LYS A 18 -25.69 -5.44 -22.05
N HIS A 19 -24.86 -5.80 -21.11
CA HIS A 19 -24.27 -7.11 -21.01
C HIS A 19 -25.00 -7.86 -19.91
N ASN A 20 -25.24 -9.15 -20.16
CA ASN A 20 -25.77 -10.04 -19.14
C ASN A 20 -24.78 -10.21 -17.97
N TYR A 21 -23.48 -9.95 -18.23
CA TYR A 21 -22.39 -9.99 -17.25
C TYR A 21 -21.35 -8.91 -17.57
N CYS A 22 -20.86 -8.22 -16.54
CA CYS A 22 -19.78 -7.24 -16.64
C CYS A 22 -18.63 -7.67 -15.72
N PHE A 23 -17.41 -7.76 -16.24
CA PHE A 23 -16.22 -8.12 -15.47
C PHE A 23 -15.21 -6.96 -15.53
N LEU A 24 -14.73 -6.54 -14.37
CA LEU A 24 -13.66 -5.56 -14.24
C LEU A 24 -12.46 -6.21 -13.55
N MET A 25 -11.36 -6.39 -14.29
CA MET A 25 -10.09 -6.92 -13.78
C MET A 25 -8.96 -5.99 -14.20
N ILE A 26 -8.61 -5.07 -13.31
CA ILE A 26 -7.53 -4.09 -13.52
C ILE A 26 -6.70 -3.99 -12.24
N ASP A 27 -5.47 -3.47 -12.38
CA ASP A 27 -4.71 -3.02 -11.21
C ASP A 27 -5.31 -1.68 -10.75
N LEU A 28 -6.08 -1.72 -9.66
CA LEU A 28 -6.75 -0.54 -9.11
C LEU A 28 -5.76 0.39 -8.39
N ILE A 29 -4.52 -0.04 -8.13
CA ILE A 29 -3.48 0.72 -7.40
C ILE A 29 -4.04 1.32 -6.09
N LEU A 30 -4.73 0.48 -5.30
CA LEU A 30 -5.37 0.88 -4.04
C LEU A 30 -4.52 0.47 -2.84
N GLY A 31 -4.46 1.37 -1.86
CA GLY A 31 -3.68 1.17 -0.65
C GLY A 31 -4.50 0.67 0.55
N LEU A 32 -3.85 0.65 1.70
CA LEU A 32 -4.57 0.65 2.98
C LEU A 32 -4.92 2.11 3.29
N TRP A 33 -6.19 2.35 3.64
CA TRP A 33 -6.77 3.66 3.93
C TRP A 33 -6.06 4.37 5.09
N MET A 34 -5.64 3.59 6.08
CA MET A 34 -4.91 4.10 7.24
C MET A 34 -3.40 3.99 6.98
N GLU A 35 -2.66 4.98 7.47
CA GLU A 35 -1.20 4.94 7.50
C GLU A 35 -0.72 3.88 8.50
N MET A 36 -0.84 2.61 8.10
CA MET A 36 -0.31 1.47 8.84
C MET A 36 1.19 1.38 8.59
N GLN A 37 1.97 1.27 9.66
CA GLN A 37 3.38 1.02 9.50
C GLN A 37 3.57 -0.36 8.86
N ARG A 38 4.52 -0.44 7.94
CA ARG A 38 4.89 -1.68 7.26
C ARG A 38 5.02 -2.87 8.22
N LYS A 39 5.69 -2.68 9.35
CA LYS A 39 5.90 -3.71 10.37
C LYS A 39 4.60 -4.30 10.91
N ASP A 40 3.54 -3.49 11.00
CA ASP A 40 2.23 -3.90 11.50
C ASP A 40 1.47 -4.68 10.43
N ILE A 41 1.63 -4.31 9.16
CA ILE A 41 1.09 -5.05 8.01
C ILE A 41 1.77 -6.42 7.91
N GLU A 42 3.10 -6.46 7.93
CA GLU A 42 3.88 -7.70 7.90
C GLU A 42 3.52 -8.61 9.06
N ARG A 43 3.40 -8.06 10.27
CA ARG A 43 2.96 -8.81 11.45
C ARG A 43 1.53 -9.33 11.29
N GLY A 44 0.62 -8.52 10.76
CA GLY A 44 -0.75 -8.94 10.46
C GLY A 44 -0.81 -10.13 9.52
N LEU A 45 -0.01 -10.09 8.45
CA LEU A 45 0.10 -11.18 7.47
C LEU A 45 0.68 -12.46 8.10
N LEU A 46 1.78 -12.34 8.86
CA LEU A 46 2.41 -13.47 9.55
C LEU A 46 1.48 -14.11 10.59
N CYS A 47 0.65 -13.31 11.26
CA CYS A 47 -0.33 -13.79 12.24
C CYS A 47 -1.64 -14.28 11.61
N GLY A 48 -1.74 -14.37 10.28
CA GLY A 48 -2.97 -14.81 9.59
C GLY A 48 -4.14 -13.83 9.75
N LYS A 49 -3.89 -12.57 10.13
CA LYS A 49 -4.91 -11.53 10.35
C LYS A 49 -5.28 -10.81 9.05
N LEU A 50 -5.39 -11.54 7.95
CA LEU A 50 -5.70 -10.97 6.63
C LEU A 50 -7.04 -10.22 6.64
N GLU A 51 -8.06 -10.77 7.28
CA GLU A 51 -9.38 -10.13 7.37
C GLU A 51 -9.33 -8.75 8.05
N CYS A 52 -8.46 -8.60 9.06
CA CYS A 52 -8.24 -7.32 9.73
C CYS A 52 -7.46 -6.33 8.86
N LEU A 53 -6.56 -6.79 8.00
CA LEU A 53 -5.91 -5.92 7.02
C LEU A 53 -6.89 -5.49 5.93
N LEU A 54 -7.75 -6.40 5.48
CA LEU A 54 -8.79 -6.12 4.48
C LEU A 54 -9.83 -5.11 4.98
N SER A 55 -10.10 -4.98 6.27
CA SER A 55 -10.99 -3.93 6.77
C SER A 55 -10.43 -2.52 6.58
N PHE A 56 -9.11 -2.37 6.41
CA PHE A 56 -8.49 -1.10 6.08
C PHE A 56 -8.22 -0.92 4.59
N TYR A 57 -8.57 -1.90 3.76
CA TYR A 57 -8.36 -1.81 2.31
C TYR A 57 -9.27 -0.74 1.72
N GLU A 58 -8.70 0.18 0.94
CA GLU A 58 -9.40 1.35 0.40
C GLU A 58 -10.63 0.96 -0.44
N LEU A 59 -10.55 -0.11 -1.24
CA LEU A 59 -11.71 -0.60 -2.00
C LEU A 59 -12.86 -1.06 -1.09
N ASN A 60 -12.55 -1.73 0.02
CA ASN A 60 -13.56 -2.21 0.96
C ASN A 60 -14.24 -1.04 1.67
N MET A 61 -13.48 0.01 1.98
CA MET A 61 -14.03 1.24 2.56
C MET A 61 -14.91 1.99 1.56
N GLU A 62 -14.51 2.09 0.30
CA GLU A 62 -15.28 2.73 -0.76
C GLU A 62 -16.61 2.01 -1.03
N ARG A 63 -16.61 0.68 -1.04
CA ARG A 63 -17.84 -0.14 -1.09
C ARG A 63 -18.70 0.02 0.16
N TYR A 64 -18.08 0.02 1.34
CA TYR A 64 -18.80 0.21 2.61
C TYR A 64 -19.56 1.55 2.63
N TYR A 65 -18.95 2.61 2.10
CA TYR A 65 -19.57 3.94 1.98
C TYR A 65 -20.43 4.13 0.73
N ARG A 66 -20.64 3.08 -0.09
CA ARG A 66 -21.43 3.14 -1.32
C ARG A 66 -20.98 4.23 -2.29
N ARG A 67 -19.67 4.42 -2.39
CA ARG A 67 -19.07 5.44 -3.26
C ARG A 67 -18.70 4.86 -4.62
N SER A 68 -18.33 3.58 -4.64
CA SER A 68 -17.72 2.94 -5.80
C SER A 68 -17.99 1.44 -5.81
N PHE A 69 -18.21 0.88 -7.01
CA PHE A 69 -18.34 -0.57 -7.26
C PHE A 69 -19.47 -1.29 -6.52
N ASP A 70 -20.55 -0.58 -6.18
CA ASP A 70 -21.70 -1.13 -5.43
C ASP A 70 -22.41 -2.29 -6.15
N GLU A 71 -22.36 -2.31 -7.48
CA GLU A 71 -22.99 -3.34 -8.31
C GLU A 71 -22.05 -4.52 -8.64
N PHE A 72 -20.79 -4.46 -8.19
CA PHE A 72 -19.80 -5.50 -8.47
C PHE A 72 -19.59 -6.40 -7.27
N GLU A 73 -19.69 -7.72 -7.52
CA GLU A 73 -19.26 -8.73 -6.56
C GLU A 73 -17.77 -9.03 -6.73
N GLU A 74 -17.05 -9.20 -5.62
CA GLU A 74 -15.67 -9.66 -5.60
C GLU A 74 -15.56 -10.92 -4.77
N MET A 75 -14.83 -11.91 -5.29
CA MET A 75 -14.57 -13.14 -4.54
C MET A 75 -13.73 -12.84 -3.29
N LYS A 76 -14.03 -13.52 -2.18
CA LYS A 76 -13.30 -13.34 -0.91
C LYS A 76 -11.79 -13.47 -1.13
N ILE A 77 -11.05 -12.42 -0.80
CA ILE A 77 -9.59 -12.39 -0.84
C ILE A 77 -9.05 -13.29 0.27
N THR A 78 -8.33 -14.35 -0.11
CA THR A 78 -7.75 -15.35 0.82
C THR A 78 -6.22 -15.45 0.74
N TRP A 79 -5.62 -14.64 -0.12
CA TRP A 79 -4.18 -14.52 -0.36
C TRP A 79 -3.63 -13.16 0.10
N GLY A 80 -2.30 -13.06 0.24
CA GLY A 80 -1.63 -11.82 0.62
C GLY A 80 -1.66 -10.74 -0.48
N PRO A 81 -1.24 -9.50 -0.16
CA PRO A 81 -1.16 -8.39 -1.11
C PRO A 81 -0.33 -8.75 -2.34
N SER A 82 -0.73 -8.30 -3.53
CA SER A 82 -0.06 -8.63 -4.80
C SER A 82 1.05 -7.63 -5.21
N TYR A 83 1.14 -6.47 -4.57
CA TYR A 83 2.00 -5.36 -4.97
C TYR A 83 3.24 -5.18 -4.06
N ARG A 84 4.38 -4.80 -4.69
CA ARG A 84 5.73 -4.61 -4.11
C ARG A 84 6.39 -5.83 -3.49
N PHE A 85 6.59 -6.87 -4.29
CA PHE A 85 7.57 -7.92 -3.99
C PHE A 85 8.94 -7.57 -4.59
N ASN A 86 10.00 -7.93 -3.88
CA ASN A 86 11.35 -7.95 -4.46
C ASN A 86 11.35 -8.95 -5.62
N VAL A 87 11.77 -8.52 -6.82
CA VAL A 87 11.92 -9.44 -7.96
C VAL A 87 12.91 -10.55 -7.57
N GLY A 88 12.46 -11.81 -7.59
CA GLY A 88 13.27 -12.96 -7.16
C GLY A 88 13.06 -13.43 -5.72
N GLY A 89 12.14 -12.83 -4.95
CA GLY A 89 11.73 -13.34 -3.63
C GLY A 89 10.31 -12.93 -3.25
N HIS A 90 9.59 -13.79 -2.53
CA HIS A 90 8.29 -13.45 -1.91
C HIS A 90 8.46 -12.52 -0.68
N VAL A 91 9.45 -11.63 -0.73
CA VAL A 91 9.82 -10.70 0.34
C VAL A 91 9.42 -9.30 -0.12
N PHE A 92 8.63 -8.59 0.68
CA PHE A 92 8.17 -7.23 0.37
C PHE A 92 9.36 -6.27 0.14
N ASP A 93 9.32 -5.43 -0.90
CA ASP A 93 10.41 -4.51 -1.25
C ASP A 93 10.60 -3.43 -0.17
N THR A 94 11.76 -3.41 0.50
CA THR A 94 12.16 -2.48 1.58
C THR A 94 12.73 -1.17 1.11
N ARG A 95 12.90 -0.95 -0.20
CA ARG A 95 13.77 0.13 -0.70
C ARG A 95 13.10 1.50 -0.88
N PHE A 96 12.22 1.88 0.05
CA PHE A 96 11.95 3.30 0.30
C PHE A 96 12.60 3.69 1.63
N SER A 97 13.93 3.73 1.63
CA SER A 97 14.67 4.56 2.56
C SER A 97 14.35 6.01 2.23
N THR A 98 13.79 6.74 3.19
CA THR A 98 13.93 8.20 3.25
C THR A 98 15.40 8.56 3.00
N PRO A 99 15.72 9.67 2.31
CA PRO A 99 17.06 10.22 2.39
C PRO A 99 17.21 10.75 3.82
N PHE A 100 17.63 9.88 4.74
CA PHE A 100 18.25 10.38 5.97
C PHE A 100 19.46 11.20 5.52
N PRO A 101 19.60 12.47 5.94
CA PRO A 101 20.91 13.09 5.84
C PRO A 101 21.90 12.17 6.58
N PRO A 102 23.12 11.99 6.06
CA PRO A 102 24.11 11.18 6.77
C PRO A 102 24.22 11.69 8.21
N PRO A 103 24.35 10.80 9.21
CA PRO A 103 24.56 11.26 10.57
C PRO A 103 25.79 12.17 10.54
N ASN A 104 25.64 13.40 11.04
CA ASN A 104 26.77 14.28 11.25
C ASN A 104 27.83 13.46 12.03
N PRO A 105 29.11 13.48 11.61
CA PRO A 105 30.14 12.79 12.37
C PRO A 105 30.10 13.31 13.82
N PRO A 106 30.33 12.45 14.83
CA PRO A 106 30.39 12.91 16.20
C PRO A 106 31.47 14.00 16.30
N ASP A 107 31.19 15.07 17.03
CA ASP A 107 32.17 16.07 17.42
C ASP A 107 33.22 15.39 18.31
N PHE A 108 34.20 14.73 17.69
CA PHE A 108 35.37 14.23 18.38
C PHE A 108 36.30 15.42 18.62
N PRO A 109 36.73 15.69 19.86
CA PRO A 109 37.78 16.66 20.10
C PRO A 109 39.06 16.21 19.35
N PRO A 110 39.87 17.16 18.84
CA PRO A 110 41.09 16.82 18.11
C PRO A 110 42.01 15.98 18.99
N LEU A 111 42.57 14.92 18.40
CA LEU A 111 43.56 14.06 19.05
C LEU A 111 44.77 14.90 19.48
N PRO A 112 45.36 14.63 20.67
CA PRO A 112 46.59 15.29 21.07
C PRO A 112 47.73 14.95 20.10
N PRO A 113 48.69 15.86 19.89
CA PRO A 113 49.83 15.59 19.02
C PRO A 113 50.62 14.38 19.51
N PRO A 114 51.19 13.58 18.60
CA PRO A 114 51.98 12.41 18.97
C PRO A 114 53.18 12.83 19.81
N THR A 115 53.34 12.19 20.97
CA THR A 115 54.54 12.34 21.79
C THR A 115 55.72 11.74 21.03
N GLU A 116 56.68 12.58 20.66
CA GLU A 116 57.97 12.09 20.16
C GLU A 116 58.68 11.33 21.30
N PHE A 117 59.03 10.07 21.03
CA PHE A 117 59.91 9.26 21.88
C PHE A 117 61.35 9.39 21.41
#